data_AF-A0A7X2ZQC2-F1
#
_entry.id   AF-A0A7X2ZQC2-F1
#
_cell.length_a   1.000
_cell.length_b   1.000
_cell.length_c   1.000
_cell.angle_alpha   90.00
_cell.angle_beta   90.00
_cell.angle_gamma   90.00
#
_symmetry.space_group_name_H-M   'P 1'
#
loop_
_entity.id
_entity.type
_entity.pdbx_description
1 polymer ?
#
loop_
_entity_poly.entity_id
_entity_poly.type
_entity_poly.pdbx_seq_one_letter_code
_entity_poly.pdbx_strand_id
1 'polypeptide(L)'
;MKIDLLVTFSVTKEENPEASRVKVADILVDDESIDLAYSHVRDKVWFTSKRIIAMDVQGLTGSKKEFKSFPYSKISSFSIETAGTFDGDSDFKIWVSGVGVFEIKFRKSLNIKKVGKYLSEKLLS
;
A
#
# COMPACT_ATOMS: atom_id res chain seq x y z
N MET A 1 -12.99 10.78 -19.51
CA MET A 1 -13.37 10.00 -18.31
C MET A 1 -12.57 10.56 -17.14
N LYS A 2 -13.20 11.02 -16.06
CA LYS A 2 -12.46 11.36 -14.84
C LYS A 2 -11.86 10.08 -14.30
N ILE A 3 -10.59 10.12 -13.92
CA ILE A 3 -9.96 9.01 -13.21
C ILE A 3 -10.33 9.23 -11.75
N ASP A 4 -11.19 8.36 -11.22
CA ASP A 4 -11.65 8.51 -9.84
C ASP A 4 -10.55 8.06 -8.88
N LEU A 5 -10.21 8.94 -7.94
CA LEU A 5 -9.41 8.59 -6.77
C LEU A 5 -10.29 7.69 -5.90
N LEU A 6 -9.89 6.43 -5.75
CA LEU A 6 -10.67 5.43 -5.05
C LEU A 6 -10.60 5.66 -3.55
N VAL A 7 -9.38 5.82 -3.02
CA VAL A 7 -9.11 6.00 -1.60
C VAL A 7 -7.64 6.42 -1.40
N THR A 8 -7.39 7.17 -0.34
CA THR A 8 -6.05 7.53 0.13
C THR A 8 -5.79 6.88 1.49
N PHE A 9 -4.62 6.26 1.65
CA PHE A 9 -4.12 5.71 2.90
C PHE A 9 -2.94 6.55 3.38
N SER A 10 -2.69 6.62 4.69
CA SER A 10 -1.51 7.28 5.24
C SER A 10 -0.73 6.35 6.15
N VAL A 11 0.55 6.14 5.88
CA VAL A 11 1.44 5.26 6.67
C VAL A 11 2.62 6.04 7.23
N THR A 12 2.96 5.78 8.50
CA THR A 12 3.99 6.54 9.22
C THR A 12 5.15 5.70 9.74
N LYS A 13 5.02 4.38 9.71
CA LYS A 13 6.06 3.45 10.15
C LYS A 13 6.19 2.26 9.20
N GLU A 14 7.43 1.82 9.01
CA GLU A 14 7.74 0.51 8.41
C GLU A 14 7.62 -0.56 9.50
N GLU A 15 7.01 -1.68 9.16
CA GLU A 15 6.80 -2.82 10.04
C GLU A 15 7.71 -3.98 9.61
N ASN A 16 8.03 -4.87 10.54
CA ASN A 16 8.64 -6.14 10.17
C ASN A 16 7.62 -7.01 9.41
N PRO A 17 7.92 -7.48 8.18
CA PRO A 17 6.97 -8.24 7.37
C PRO A 17 6.45 -9.50 8.05
N GLU A 18 7.33 -10.32 8.62
CA GLU A 18 6.97 -11.58 9.27
C GLU A 18 6.08 -11.35 10.49
N ALA A 19 6.47 -10.42 11.37
CA ALA A 19 5.66 -10.05 12.53
C ALA A 19 4.30 -9.45 12.13
N SER A 20 4.20 -8.84 10.94
CA SER A 20 2.96 -8.26 10.44
C SER A 20 1.99 -9.28 9.85
N ARG A 21 2.49 -10.49 9.51
CA ARG A 21 1.72 -11.54 8.83
C ARG A 21 0.46 -11.94 9.59
N VAL A 22 0.53 -12.01 10.92
CA VAL A 22 -0.62 -12.35 11.79
C VAL A 22 -1.84 -11.42 11.58
N LYS A 23 -1.65 -10.22 11.02
CA LYS A 23 -2.73 -9.25 10.77
C LYS A 23 -3.50 -9.51 9.48
N VAL A 24 -2.94 -10.32 8.57
CA VAL A 24 -3.45 -10.52 7.20
C VAL A 24 -3.44 -11.99 6.77
N ALA A 25 -2.95 -12.89 7.63
CA ALA A 25 -2.75 -14.31 7.32
C ALA A 25 -3.99 -15.00 6.71
N ASP A 26 -5.17 -14.72 7.26
CA ASP A 26 -6.43 -15.38 6.85
C ASP A 26 -6.86 -15.07 5.41
N ILE A 27 -6.26 -14.05 4.77
CA ILE A 27 -6.57 -13.67 3.39
C ILE A 27 -5.40 -13.87 2.43
N LEU A 28 -4.26 -14.35 2.92
CA LEU A 28 -3.13 -14.74 2.07
C LEU A 28 -3.43 -16.08 1.43
N VAL A 29 -3.05 -16.25 0.16
CA VAL A 29 -3.05 -17.58 -0.46
C VAL A 29 -1.78 -18.34 -0.09
N ASP A 30 -1.77 -19.64 -0.37
CA ASP A 30 -0.57 -20.45 -0.27
C ASP A 30 0.58 -19.83 -1.08
N ASP A 31 1.80 -19.93 -0.52
CA ASP A 31 3.04 -19.35 -1.06
C ASP A 31 3.01 -17.82 -1.27
N GLU A 32 2.09 -17.10 -0.63
CA GLU A 32 2.10 -15.63 -0.62
C GLU A 32 2.90 -15.09 0.58
N SER A 33 4.11 -14.61 0.32
CA SER A 33 4.97 -13.89 1.28
C SER A 33 4.64 -12.40 1.38
N ILE A 34 4.86 -11.80 2.56
CA ILE A 34 4.87 -10.34 2.73
C ILE A 34 6.31 -9.87 2.56
N ASP A 35 6.54 -8.99 1.59
CA ASP A 35 7.89 -8.50 1.27
C ASP A 35 8.12 -7.12 1.90
N LEU A 36 7.10 -6.25 1.93
CA LEU A 36 7.12 -4.96 2.64
C LEU A 36 5.84 -4.74 3.44
N ALA A 37 5.96 -4.08 4.59
CA ALA A 37 4.82 -3.77 5.45
C ALA A 37 4.93 -2.35 6.03
N TYR A 38 3.84 -1.59 5.96
CA TYR A 38 3.75 -0.22 6.46
C TYR A 38 2.46 -0.02 7.22
N SER A 39 2.48 0.85 8.22
CA SER A 39 1.26 1.17 8.96
C SER A 39 1.23 2.57 9.55
N HIS A 40 0.02 2.94 9.93
CA HIS A 40 -0.35 3.99 10.85
C HIS A 40 -1.51 3.47 11.71
N VAL A 41 -2.01 4.27 12.66
CA VAL A 41 -3.01 3.83 13.67
C VAL A 41 -4.14 3.01 13.04
N ARG A 42 -4.76 3.56 11.98
CA ARG A 42 -5.86 2.90 11.25
C ARG A 42 -5.38 2.15 10.02
N ASP A 43 -4.59 2.82 9.18
CA ASP A 43 -4.17 2.31 7.89
C ASP A 43 -3.02 1.31 7.98
N LYS A 44 -3.10 0.22 7.24
CA LYS A 44 -2.01 -0.75 7.08
C LYS A 44 -1.90 -1.13 5.63
N VAL A 45 -0.69 -1.23 5.12
CA VAL A 45 -0.41 -1.57 3.74
C VAL A 45 0.68 -2.62 3.70
N TRP A 46 0.42 -3.71 2.99
CA TRP A 46 1.36 -4.78 2.74
C TRP A 46 1.60 -4.91 1.25
N PHE A 47 2.87 -5.03 0.87
CA PHE A 47 3.28 -5.42 -0.46
C PHE A 47 3.71 -6.89 -0.36
N THR A 48 2.93 -7.77 -0.97
CA THR A 48 3.17 -9.22 -0.95
C THR A 48 3.87 -9.65 -2.23
N SER A 49 4.27 -10.91 -2.34
CA SER A 49 4.78 -11.44 -3.59
C SER A 49 3.78 -11.39 -4.75
N LYS A 50 2.47 -11.20 -4.49
CA LYS A 50 1.39 -11.29 -5.50
C LYS A 50 0.59 -10.00 -5.70
N ARG A 51 0.49 -9.13 -4.69
CA ARG A 51 -0.41 -7.95 -4.70
C ARG A 51 -0.06 -6.93 -3.62
N ILE A 52 -0.68 -5.76 -3.71
CA ILE A 52 -0.76 -4.82 -2.61
C ILE A 52 -2.05 -5.11 -1.84
N ILE A 53 -1.96 -5.21 -0.51
CA ILE A 53 -3.11 -5.33 0.39
C ILE A 53 -3.14 -4.08 1.27
N ALA A 54 -4.28 -3.39 1.32
CA ALA A 54 -4.49 -2.24 2.19
C ALA A 54 -5.65 -2.51 3.14
N MET A 55 -5.47 -2.25 4.43
CA MET A 55 -6.49 -2.44 5.47
C MET A 55 -6.76 -1.13 6.20
N ASP A 56 -8.01 -0.70 6.16
CA ASP A 56 -8.52 0.46 6.91
C ASP A 56 -9.31 -0.03 8.14
N VAL A 57 -9.10 0.61 9.28
CA VAL A 57 -9.81 0.34 10.54
C VAL A 57 -10.91 1.38 10.72
N GLN A 58 -12.16 0.92 10.74
CA GLN A 58 -13.35 1.76 10.72
C GLN A 58 -14.11 1.74 12.05
N GLY A 59 -14.92 2.79 12.26
CA GLY A 59 -15.79 2.93 13.43
C GLY A 59 -15.06 3.36 14.70
N LEU A 60 -15.82 3.57 15.77
CA LEU A 60 -15.31 4.08 17.05
C LEU A 60 -14.47 3.03 17.80
N THR A 61 -14.88 1.76 17.76
CA THR A 61 -14.21 0.65 18.43
C THR A 61 -13.06 0.05 17.61
N GLY A 62 -12.98 0.36 16.31
CA GLY A 62 -12.03 -0.24 15.38
C GLY A 62 -12.27 -1.73 15.10
N SER A 63 -13.45 -2.26 15.45
CA SER A 63 -13.77 -3.67 15.21
C SER A 63 -14.02 -3.98 13.73
N LYS A 64 -14.50 -3.00 12.96
CA LYS A 64 -14.71 -3.14 11.52
C LYS A 64 -13.40 -2.87 10.79
N LYS A 65 -12.98 -3.82 9.96
CA LYS A 65 -11.78 -3.71 9.11
C LYS A 65 -12.20 -3.90 7.66
N GLU A 66 -11.75 -3.01 6.78
CA GLU A 66 -11.95 -3.16 5.34
C GLU A 66 -10.62 -3.50 4.68
N PHE A 67 -10.56 -4.59 3.93
CA PHE A 67 -9.39 -5.02 3.19
C PHE A 67 -9.59 -4.76 1.69
N LYS A 68 -8.60 -4.13 1.06
CA LYS A 68 -8.55 -3.88 -0.38
C LYS A 68 -7.34 -4.60 -0.95
N SER A 69 -7.52 -5.35 -2.03
CA SER A 69 -6.46 -6.09 -2.71
C SER A 69 -6.28 -5.55 -4.13
N PHE A 70 -5.03 -5.25 -4.48
CA PHE A 70 -4.63 -4.73 -5.79
C PHE A 70 -3.58 -5.67 -6.41
N PRO A 71 -3.99 -6.64 -7.24
CA PRO A 71 -3.07 -7.54 -7.94
C PRO A 71 -2.11 -6.77 -8.83
N TYR A 72 -0.83 -7.16 -8.84
CA TYR A 72 0.18 -6.50 -9.68
C TYR A 72 -0.18 -6.55 -11.17
N SER A 73 -0.75 -7.66 -11.63
CA SER A 73 -1.23 -7.84 -13.01
C SER A 73 -2.33 -6.87 -13.45
N LYS A 74 -2.92 -6.10 -12.53
CA LYS A 74 -3.96 -5.08 -12.81
C LYS A 74 -3.44 -3.65 -12.68
N ILE A 75 -2.20 -3.45 -12.27
CA ILE A 75 -1.59 -2.12 -12.15
C ILE A 75 -1.01 -1.73 -13.51
N SER A 76 -1.58 -0.71 -14.15
CA SER A 76 -1.13 -0.23 -15.47
C SER A 76 0.01 0.78 -15.38
N SER A 77 0.12 1.50 -14.26
CA SER A 77 1.18 2.47 -14.02
C SER A 77 1.24 2.83 -12.53
N PHE A 78 2.34 3.46 -12.12
CA PHE A 78 2.51 4.02 -10.78
C PHE A 78 3.31 5.32 -10.82
N SER A 79 3.24 6.11 -9.75
CA SER A 79 4.04 7.33 -9.57
C SER A 79 4.57 7.40 -8.15
N ILE A 80 5.73 8.03 -8.02
CA ILE A 80 6.37 8.33 -6.74
C ILE A 80 6.66 9.82 -6.70
N GLU A 81 6.15 10.49 -5.69
CA GLU A 81 6.42 11.89 -5.40
C GLU A 81 7.10 11.98 -4.05
N THR A 82 8.33 12.49 -4.02
CA THR A 82 9.09 12.62 -2.77
C THR A 82 8.67 13.87 -2.02
N ALA A 83 8.65 13.80 -0.69
CA ALA A 83 8.41 14.95 0.17
C ALA A 83 9.37 16.11 -0.14
N GLY A 84 8.82 17.31 -0.32
CA GLY A 84 9.61 18.54 -0.44
C GLY A 84 10.32 18.93 0.85
N THR A 85 11.01 20.06 0.82
CA THR A 85 11.70 20.59 2.02
C THR A 85 10.69 20.95 3.12
N PHE A 86 9.51 21.46 2.73
CA PHE A 86 8.45 21.92 3.65
C PHE A 86 7.26 20.95 3.79
N ASP A 87 7.18 19.92 2.95
CA ASP A 87 6.12 18.90 3.03
C ASP A 87 6.54 17.73 3.94
N GLY A 88 5.59 17.24 4.73
CA GLY A 88 5.80 16.19 5.71
C GLY A 88 5.75 14.76 5.14
N ASP A 89 5.15 14.59 3.96
CA ASP A 89 4.82 13.29 3.39
C ASP A 89 5.23 13.19 1.91
N SER A 90 5.48 11.96 1.46
CA SER A 90 5.69 11.55 0.06
C SER A 90 4.45 10.82 -0.43
N ASP A 91 4.09 10.98 -1.70
CA ASP A 91 2.91 10.33 -2.28
C ASP A 91 3.32 9.17 -3.19
N PHE A 92 2.62 8.04 -3.06
CA PHE A 92 2.72 6.90 -3.95
C PHE A 92 1.35 6.59 -4.53
N LYS A 93 1.26 6.52 -5.86
CA LYS A 93 -0.01 6.27 -6.56
C LYS A 93 0.15 5.07 -7.48
N ILE A 94 -0.89 4.26 -7.56
CA ILE A 94 -1.04 3.21 -8.57
C ILE A 94 -2.32 3.45 -9.37
N TRP A 95 -2.27 3.20 -10.67
CA TRP A 95 -3.45 3.17 -11.53
C TRP A 95 -3.84 1.72 -11.76
N VAL A 96 -5.07 1.38 -11.35
CA VAL A 96 -5.62 0.03 -11.46
C VAL A 96 -6.60 0.00 -12.63
N SER A 97 -6.32 -0.86 -13.61
CA SER A 97 -7.06 -0.93 -14.86
C SER A 97 -8.54 -1.21 -14.63
N GLY A 98 -9.41 -0.34 -15.17
CA GLY A 98 -10.86 -0.46 -15.04
C GLY A 98 -11.43 -0.11 -13.67
N VAL A 99 -10.60 0.36 -12.72
CA VAL A 99 -11.04 0.72 -11.36
C VAL A 99 -10.77 2.19 -11.07
N GLY A 100 -9.52 2.64 -11.11
CA GLY A 100 -9.17 4.02 -10.74
C GLY A 100 -7.79 4.13 -10.10
N VAL A 101 -7.58 5.19 -9.33
CA VAL A 101 -6.29 5.46 -8.65
C VAL A 101 -6.37 5.12 -7.18
N PHE A 102 -5.35 4.43 -6.68
CA PHE A 102 -5.14 4.21 -5.26
C PHE A 102 -3.89 4.97 -4.81
N GLU A 103 -4.00 5.73 -3.73
CA GLU A 103 -2.93 6.56 -3.19
C GLU A 103 -2.53 6.12 -1.79
N ILE A 104 -1.22 6.10 -1.53
CA ILE A 104 -0.65 5.92 -0.20
C ILE A 104 0.30 7.08 0.07
N LYS A 105 0.02 7.84 1.12
CA LYS A 105 0.91 8.85 1.67
C LYS A 105 1.87 8.21 2.66
N PHE A 106 3.16 8.44 2.46
CA PHE A 106 4.23 7.95 3.31
C PHE A 106 4.83 9.11 4.08
N ARG A 107 4.93 8.98 5.40
CA ARG A 107 5.71 9.93 6.22
C ARG A 107 7.12 10.06 5.65
N LYS A 108 7.66 11.29 5.59
CA LYS A 108 9.00 11.59 5.02
C LYS A 108 10.15 10.75 5.57
N SER A 109 10.01 10.20 6.78
CA SER A 109 10.98 9.28 7.38
C SER A 109 11.06 7.91 6.69
N LEU A 110 10.07 7.55 5.86
CA LEU A 110 10.01 6.29 5.14
C LEU A 110 10.66 6.42 3.75
N ASN A 111 11.37 5.38 3.34
CA ASN A 111 12.04 5.36 2.04
C ASN A 111 11.06 5.00 0.92
N ILE A 112 10.40 5.99 0.33
CA ILE A 112 9.44 5.78 -0.77
C ILE A 112 10.10 5.23 -2.04
N LYS A 113 11.39 5.53 -2.28
CA LYS A 113 12.11 5.00 -3.45
C LYS A 113 12.29 3.48 -3.36
N LYS A 114 12.39 2.92 -2.14
CA LYS A 114 12.39 1.48 -1.90
C LYS A 114 11.09 0.82 -2.40
N VAL A 115 9.94 1.43 -2.08
CA VAL A 115 8.63 0.98 -2.56
C VAL A 115 8.55 1.04 -4.09
N GLY A 116 9.08 2.13 -4.67
CA GLY A 116 9.20 2.28 -6.10
C GLY A 116 9.97 1.19 -6.80
N LYS A 117 11.20 0.93 -6.33
CA LYS A 117 12.06 -0.13 -6.86
C LYS A 117 11.36 -1.48 -6.77
N TYR A 118 10.76 -1.78 -5.61
CA TYR A 118 10.03 -3.02 -5.40
C TYR A 118 8.86 -3.17 -6.38
N LEU A 119 8.06 -2.12 -6.61
CA LEU A 119 6.96 -2.21 -7.56
C LEU A 119 7.47 -2.35 -9.01
N SER A 120 8.57 -1.69 -9.37
CA SER A 120 9.23 -1.92 -10.67
C SER A 120 9.62 -3.39 -10.85
N GLU A 121 10.19 -4.02 -9.82
CA GLU A 121 10.52 -5.45 -9.86
C GLU A 121 9.27 -6.30 -10.09
N LYS A 122 8.13 -6.01 -9.44
CA LYS A 122 6.89 -6.79 -9.61
C LYS A 122 6.15 -6.58 -10.94
N LEU A 123 6.34 -5.43 -11.60
CA LEU A 123 5.58 -5.07 -12.81
C LEU A 123 6.37 -5.24 -14.11
N LEU A 124 7.70 -5.24 -14.05
CA LEU A 124 8.57 -5.24 -15.23
C LEU A 124 9.38 -6.54 -15.40
N SER A 125 9.34 -7.45 -14.42
CA SER A 125 9.90 -8.80 -14.53
C SER A 125 8.83 -9.81 -14.99
#